data_AF-A0A671SXE4-F1
#
_entry.id   AF-A0A671SXE4-F1
#
_cell.length_a   1.000
_cell.length_b   1.000
_cell.length_c   1.000
_cell.angle_alpha   90.00
_cell.angle_beta   90.00
_cell.angle_gamma   90.00
#
_symmetry.space_group_name_H-M   'P 1'
#
loop_
_entity.id
_entity.type
_entity.pdbx_description
1 polymer ?
#
loop_
_entity_poly.entity_id
_entity_poly.type
_entity_poly.pdbx_seq_one_letter_code
_entity_poly.pdbx_strand_id
1 'polypeptide(L)'
;MVYFLGQILWRMKDHVHKIQQARIKQRVTHTSTVIPKKGTIHQPLNHFDRKDDKTFPQVQITDMILHLHSSLNVISPGWHKNKKYRYGALLVALEHRFYGQSINPDGLETENLRDLSSQQADIYDTCCFISSISFPHLIYGAVASSAPVQAQLDFSSYNRVVGCSLMNEAVGGSKKCVAEVKGVFAAVEAALLTGNEVEVGKDFGCCETPFKPEDKMELLQSLADIFMGTVQYNEEGVAFSIAELCDIMTNKSEQNKQKEEAYERLVKLAAVTFLNLILSKVPCLDVSHEKLVLELRNTTATSSYRQWFYQTCTEFGFYQTCEDTSCPFSRMSTIQSQTELCSQIFDIPQEHLPVHIDFTNQYYGGNRPQTQRVLYVNGNIDPWTELSVVWNDTMVDNDRVILIDGTAHCMDMNSDKSMDKPALHQARKVKI
;
A
#
# COMPACT_ATOMS: atom_id res chain seq x y z
N MET A 1 -1.96 -10.13 -0.07
CA MET A 1 -0.79 -10.17 0.80
C MET A 1 -0.27 -8.76 0.90
N VAL A 2 -0.29 -8.17 2.10
CA VAL A 2 0.54 -6.99 2.41
C VAL A 2 1.69 -7.44 3.34
N TYR A 3 2.02 -8.74 3.33
CA TYR A 3 2.86 -9.38 4.34
C TYR A 3 4.25 -8.75 4.44
N PHE A 4 4.88 -8.36 3.32
CA PHE A 4 6.19 -7.71 3.35
C PHE A 4 6.25 -6.30 2.74
N LEU A 5 5.31 -5.94 1.86
CA LEU A 5 4.92 -4.54 1.59
C LEU A 5 4.58 -3.78 2.89
N GLY A 6 4.03 -4.48 3.87
CA GLY A 6 3.66 -4.00 5.21
C GLY A 6 4.69 -4.23 6.32
N GLN A 7 5.84 -4.85 6.05
CA GLN A 7 6.93 -5.05 7.03
C GLN A 7 8.20 -4.30 6.62
N ILE A 8 8.78 -4.58 5.45
CA ILE A 8 10.02 -3.90 5.01
C ILE A 8 9.69 -2.52 4.48
N LEU A 9 8.78 -2.44 3.52
CA LEU A 9 8.37 -1.16 2.97
C LEU A 9 7.64 -0.31 4.01
N TRP A 10 6.94 -0.91 4.99
CA TRP A 10 6.43 -0.18 6.15
C TRP A 10 7.51 0.26 7.13
N ARG A 11 8.46 -0.58 7.56
CA ARG A 11 9.58 -0.15 8.44
C ARG A 11 10.45 0.91 7.77
N MET A 12 10.71 0.78 6.47
CA MET A 12 11.38 1.79 5.65
C MET A 12 10.52 3.06 5.50
N LYS A 13 9.20 2.97 5.27
CA LYS A 13 8.31 4.14 5.18
C LYS A 13 8.10 4.83 6.51
N ASP A 14 7.94 4.12 7.62
CA ASP A 14 7.87 4.67 8.98
C ASP A 14 9.21 5.35 9.35
N HIS A 15 10.35 4.76 8.96
CA HIS A 15 11.65 5.40 9.12
C HIS A 15 11.82 6.63 8.22
N VAL A 16 11.42 6.57 6.93
CA VAL A 16 11.41 7.72 6.01
C VAL A 16 10.42 8.78 6.49
N HIS A 17 9.28 8.41 7.08
CA HIS A 17 8.30 9.31 7.66
C HIS A 17 8.87 9.99 8.91
N LYS A 18 9.54 9.26 9.80
CA LYS A 18 10.29 9.80 10.95
C LYS A 18 11.43 10.73 10.50
N ILE A 19 12.17 10.38 9.44
CA ILE A 19 13.20 11.24 8.82
C ILE A 19 12.57 12.46 8.15
N GLN A 20 11.44 12.34 7.46
CA GLN A 20 10.74 13.47 6.84
C GLN A 20 10.17 14.41 7.90
N GLN A 21 9.55 13.89 8.97
CA GLN A 21 9.14 14.70 10.11
C GLN A 21 10.34 15.40 10.77
N ALA A 22 11.47 14.73 10.94
CA ALA A 22 12.70 15.33 11.47
C ALA A 22 13.30 16.40 10.52
N ARG A 23 13.30 16.15 9.20
CA ARG A 23 13.75 17.10 8.18
C ARG A 23 12.79 18.29 8.01
N ILE A 24 11.50 18.10 8.22
CA ILE A 24 10.50 19.18 8.32
C ILE A 24 10.82 20.02 9.56
N LYS A 25 11.02 19.40 10.73
CA LYS A 25 11.46 20.11 11.95
C LYS A 25 12.78 20.86 11.78
N GLN A 26 13.72 20.37 10.97
CA GLN A 26 15.01 21.02 10.70
C GLN A 26 14.97 22.10 9.59
N ARG A 27 14.11 21.95 8.57
CA ARG A 27 13.97 22.94 7.47
C ARG A 27 13.02 24.10 7.81
N VAL A 28 12.19 23.97 8.85
CA VAL A 28 11.32 25.06 9.36
C VAL A 28 12.13 25.99 10.28
N THR A 29 13.16 26.62 9.73
CA THR A 29 13.90 27.73 10.36
C THR A 29 13.85 29.02 9.55
N HIS A 30 13.59 28.97 8.23
CA HIS A 30 13.47 30.16 7.39
C HIS A 30 12.37 30.06 6.32
N THR A 31 11.12 30.22 6.73
CA THR A 31 10.04 30.90 5.99
C THR A 31 8.81 31.00 6.91
N SER A 32 7.96 32.01 6.73
CA SER A 32 6.77 32.20 7.57
C SER A 32 5.81 31.01 7.43
N THR A 33 5.80 30.13 8.42
CA THR A 33 5.03 28.88 8.43
C THR A 33 3.91 28.94 9.44
N VAL A 34 2.67 28.88 8.95
CA VAL A 34 1.53 28.47 9.78
C VAL A 34 1.81 27.03 10.23
N ILE A 35 1.91 26.83 11.54
CA ILE A 35 2.07 25.49 12.13
C ILE A 35 0.70 24.78 11.99
N PRO A 36 0.62 23.59 11.36
CA PRO A 36 -0.64 22.85 11.25
C PRO A 36 -1.23 22.60 12.63
N LYS A 37 -2.49 23.00 12.84
CA LYS A 37 -3.14 22.83 14.15
C LYS A 37 -3.69 21.41 14.23
N LYS A 38 -3.04 20.58 15.05
CA LYS A 38 -3.60 19.29 15.47
C LYS A 38 -4.77 19.55 16.43
N GLY A 39 -5.88 18.87 16.18
CA GLY A 39 -7.06 18.88 17.04
C GLY A 39 -7.63 17.47 17.16
N THR A 40 -8.64 17.36 18.01
CA THR A 40 -9.39 16.12 18.26
C THR A 40 -10.87 16.46 18.22
N ILE A 41 -11.69 15.57 17.67
CA ILE A 41 -13.14 15.59 17.86
C ILE A 41 -13.57 14.29 18.55
N HIS A 42 -14.75 14.29 19.16
CA HIS A 42 -15.37 13.07 19.67
C HIS A 42 -16.37 12.56 18.65
N GLN A 43 -16.16 11.32 18.19
CA GLN A 43 -17.07 10.61 17.29
C GLN A 43 -17.83 9.52 18.04
N PRO A 44 -19.08 9.20 17.65
CA PRO A 44 -19.74 7.96 18.05
C PRO A 44 -18.86 6.75 17.75
N LEU A 45 -18.74 5.84 18.72
CA LEU A 45 -18.01 4.58 18.52
C LEU A 45 -18.70 3.74 17.45
N ASN A 46 -20.02 3.60 17.54
CA ASN A 46 -20.83 2.84 16.60
C ASN A 46 -22.01 3.68 16.08
N HIS A 47 -21.97 4.05 14.80
CA HIS A 47 -23.03 4.85 14.17
C HIS A 47 -24.31 4.05 13.85
N PHE A 48 -24.27 2.72 13.99
CA PHE A 48 -25.38 1.81 13.71
C PHE A 48 -26.19 1.40 14.95
N ASP A 49 -25.59 1.37 16.14
CA ASP A 49 -26.33 1.17 17.40
C ASP A 49 -26.63 2.50 18.10
N ARG A 50 -27.87 2.98 17.94
CA ARG A 50 -28.37 4.20 18.60
C ARG A 50 -28.48 4.11 20.12
N LYS A 51 -28.24 2.94 20.73
CA LYS A 51 -28.18 2.76 22.18
C LYS A 51 -26.76 2.82 22.74
N ASP A 52 -25.75 2.72 21.89
CA ASP A 52 -24.36 2.91 22.30
C ASP A 52 -24.04 4.42 22.35
N ASP A 53 -23.79 4.94 23.54
CA ASP A 53 -23.45 6.34 23.80
C ASP A 53 -21.93 6.57 23.90
N LYS A 54 -21.12 5.52 23.69
CA LYS A 54 -19.66 5.61 23.69
C LYS A 54 -19.16 6.49 22.56
N THR A 55 -18.08 7.21 22.84
CA THR A 55 -17.34 8.00 21.84
C THR A 55 -15.85 7.71 21.91
N PHE A 56 -15.15 7.94 20.80
CA PHE A 56 -13.68 7.89 20.73
C PHE A 56 -13.11 9.23 20.25
N PRO A 57 -11.87 9.57 20.66
CA PRO A 57 -11.18 10.75 20.17
C PRO A 57 -10.62 10.51 18.76
N GLN A 58 -11.26 11.07 17.72
CA GLN A 58 -10.71 11.07 16.37
C GLN A 58 -9.81 12.29 16.15
N VAL A 59 -8.62 12.08 15.63
CA VAL A 59 -7.63 13.12 15.35
C VAL A 59 -7.92 13.80 14.01
N GLN A 60 -7.77 15.12 14.02
CA GLN A 60 -7.78 15.95 12.81
C GLN A 60 -6.54 16.86 12.76
N ILE A 61 -6.11 17.21 11.54
CA ILE A 61 -5.09 18.23 11.30
C ILE A 61 -5.72 19.31 10.43
N THR A 62 -5.67 20.57 10.87
CA THR A 62 -6.34 21.71 10.20
C THR A 62 -5.33 22.71 9.62
N ASP A 63 -5.44 23.02 8.30
CA ASP A 63 -4.83 24.13 7.47
C ASP A 63 -4.73 23.91 5.89
N MET A 64 -5.82 24.10 5.10
CA MET A 64 -6.12 23.98 3.59
C MET A 64 -6.25 22.61 2.69
N ILE A 65 -7.49 22.16 2.33
CA ILE A 65 -8.16 20.90 1.73
C ILE A 65 -8.60 19.65 2.61
N LEU A 66 -9.85 19.14 2.51
CA LEU A 66 -10.29 17.86 3.17
C LEU A 66 -9.61 16.64 2.54
N HIS A 67 -8.91 15.84 3.35
CA HIS A 67 -8.29 14.58 2.96
C HIS A 67 -8.70 13.48 3.93
N LEU A 68 -9.31 12.41 3.40
CA LEU A 68 -9.58 11.18 4.14
C LEU A 68 -8.31 10.31 4.06
N HIS A 69 -7.68 10.05 5.20
CA HIS A 69 -6.58 9.10 5.23
C HIS A 69 -7.12 7.68 5.12
N SER A 70 -6.51 6.88 4.25
CA SER A 70 -6.66 5.42 4.32
C SER A 70 -5.77 4.83 5.43
N SER A 71 -5.97 3.54 5.67
CA SER A 71 -5.27 2.67 6.63
C SER A 71 -3.74 2.76 6.72
N LEU A 72 -3.05 3.26 5.68
CA LEU A 72 -1.62 2.95 5.51
C LEU A 72 -0.66 4.11 5.19
N ASN A 73 -1.09 5.33 4.82
CA ASN A 73 -0.14 6.43 4.59
C ASN A 73 -0.71 7.84 4.86
N VAL A 74 0.11 8.70 5.48
CA VAL A 74 0.01 10.15 5.29
C VAL A 74 0.68 10.48 3.96
N ILE A 75 -0.12 10.64 2.89
CA ILE A 75 0.39 11.03 1.58
C ILE A 75 1.07 12.41 1.67
N SER A 76 2.16 12.61 0.93
CA SER A 76 2.84 13.91 0.89
C SER A 76 1.83 15.00 0.47
N PRO A 77 1.60 16.05 1.26
CA PRO A 77 0.53 17.02 0.99
C PRO A 77 0.89 17.99 -0.14
N GLY A 78 1.71 17.60 -1.11
CA GLY A 78 2.26 18.45 -2.17
C GLY A 78 1.20 19.03 -3.10
N TRP A 79 0.39 18.16 -3.71
CA TRP A 79 -0.72 18.58 -4.58
C TRP A 79 -1.76 19.39 -3.79
N HIS A 80 -2.13 18.92 -2.60
CA HIS A 80 -3.04 19.63 -1.69
C HIS A 80 -2.54 21.04 -1.36
N LYS A 81 -1.24 21.21 -1.05
CA LYS A 81 -0.60 22.52 -0.82
C LYS A 81 -0.63 23.41 -2.07
N ASN A 82 -0.38 22.86 -3.25
CA ASN A 82 -0.42 23.63 -4.50
C ASN A 82 -1.85 24.10 -4.82
N LYS A 83 -2.87 23.27 -4.55
CA LYS A 83 -4.29 23.67 -4.67
C LYS A 83 -4.70 24.67 -3.57
N LYS A 84 -4.24 24.50 -2.32
CA LYS A 84 -4.35 25.46 -1.19
C LYS A 84 -3.99 26.88 -1.64
N TYR A 85 -2.77 27.08 -2.15
CA TYR A 85 -2.29 28.42 -2.51
C TYR A 85 -3.00 28.99 -3.73
N ARG A 86 -3.48 28.13 -4.63
CA ARG A 86 -4.16 28.53 -5.88
C ARG A 86 -5.63 28.91 -5.70
N TYR A 87 -6.33 28.31 -4.73
CA TYR A 87 -7.78 28.43 -4.57
C TYR A 87 -8.24 28.95 -3.19
N GLY A 88 -7.37 29.01 -2.17
CA GLY A 88 -7.72 29.54 -0.85
C GLY A 88 -8.66 28.66 0.00
N ALA A 89 -8.73 27.35 -0.26
CA ALA A 89 -9.68 26.39 0.37
C ALA A 89 -9.16 25.81 1.72
N LEU A 90 -10.02 25.32 2.65
CA LEU A 90 -9.66 24.88 4.03
C LEU A 90 -9.35 23.37 4.22
N LEU A 91 -8.40 22.98 5.11
CA LEU A 91 -7.85 21.59 5.28
C LEU A 91 -8.41 21.04 6.52
N VAL A 92 -8.65 19.76 6.36
CA VAL A 92 -8.96 18.84 7.40
C VAL A 92 -8.43 17.52 6.90
N ALA A 93 -7.24 17.15 7.36
CA ALA A 93 -6.79 15.79 7.20
C ALA A 93 -7.41 15.04 8.38
N LEU A 94 -8.41 14.20 8.10
CA LEU A 94 -9.09 13.38 9.10
C LEU A 94 -8.33 12.06 9.22
N GLU A 95 -7.99 11.65 10.44
CA GLU A 95 -7.32 10.38 10.69
C GLU A 95 -8.37 9.28 10.84
N HIS A 96 -8.17 8.15 10.14
CA HIS A 96 -9.12 7.03 10.15
C HIS A 96 -9.21 6.39 11.54
N ARG A 97 -10.42 6.00 11.97
CA ARG A 97 -10.63 5.24 13.22
C ARG A 97 -9.73 4.00 13.29
N PHE A 98 -9.24 3.66 14.48
CA PHE A 98 -8.27 2.58 14.77
C PHE A 98 -6.85 2.79 14.22
N TYR A 99 -6.56 3.89 13.51
CA TYR A 99 -5.22 4.20 13.00
C TYR A 99 -4.59 5.40 13.72
N GLY A 100 -3.25 5.44 13.73
CA GLY A 100 -2.48 6.56 14.27
C GLY A 100 -2.69 6.79 15.77
N GLN A 101 -3.39 7.88 16.11
CA GLN A 101 -3.79 8.23 17.48
C GLN A 101 -5.32 8.20 17.67
N SER A 102 -6.08 7.87 16.62
CA SER A 102 -7.54 7.74 16.61
C SER A 102 -7.98 6.33 17.03
N ILE A 103 -7.36 5.82 18.09
CA ILE A 103 -7.61 4.49 18.66
C ILE A 103 -8.64 4.61 19.80
N ASN A 104 -9.54 3.64 19.88
CA ASN A 104 -10.59 3.63 20.89
C ASN A 104 -10.04 3.43 22.31
N PRO A 105 -10.75 3.87 23.36
CA PRO A 105 -10.36 3.65 24.75
C PRO A 105 -10.23 2.17 25.16
N ASP A 106 -10.92 1.27 24.45
CA ASP A 106 -10.89 -0.18 24.64
C ASP A 106 -9.83 -0.89 23.77
N GLY A 107 -9.02 -0.13 23.02
CA GLY A 107 -7.83 -0.63 22.33
C GLY A 107 -8.10 -1.35 21.01
N LEU A 108 -7.21 -2.29 20.66
CA LEU A 108 -7.24 -3.02 19.40
C LEU A 108 -7.51 -4.53 19.58
N GLU A 109 -8.27 -4.92 20.61
CA GLU A 109 -8.75 -6.31 20.77
C GLU A 109 -9.64 -6.72 19.59
N THR A 110 -9.67 -8.02 19.24
CA THR A 110 -10.45 -8.54 18.10
C THR A 110 -11.93 -8.15 18.18
N GLU A 111 -12.52 -8.27 19.37
CA GLU A 111 -13.90 -7.89 19.65
C GLU A 111 -14.21 -6.41 19.41
N ASN A 112 -13.22 -5.52 19.58
CA ASN A 112 -13.38 -4.08 19.38
C ASN A 112 -13.19 -3.68 17.91
N LEU A 113 -12.45 -4.47 17.12
CA LEU A 113 -12.31 -4.24 15.67
C LEU A 113 -13.63 -4.41 14.89
N ARG A 114 -14.70 -4.95 15.48
CA ARG A 114 -16.03 -4.99 14.83
C ARG A 114 -16.54 -3.60 14.37
N ASP A 115 -16.08 -2.53 15.04
CA ASP A 115 -16.42 -1.15 14.74
C ASP A 115 -15.43 -0.50 13.74
N LEU A 116 -14.45 -1.26 13.25
CA LEU A 116 -13.56 -0.92 12.13
C LEU A 116 -14.17 -1.44 10.82
N SER A 117 -14.90 -0.57 10.13
CA SER A 117 -15.39 -0.79 8.77
C SER A 117 -15.37 0.51 7.96
N SER A 118 -15.31 0.38 6.63
CA SER A 118 -15.40 1.47 5.67
C SER A 118 -16.67 2.29 5.83
N GLN A 119 -17.83 1.70 6.15
CA GLN A 119 -19.03 2.49 6.38
C GLN A 119 -18.87 3.38 7.62
N GLN A 120 -18.46 2.80 8.77
CA GLN A 120 -18.26 3.55 10.01
C GLN A 120 -17.25 4.70 9.81
N ALA A 121 -16.14 4.43 9.13
CA ALA A 121 -15.03 5.36 8.95
C ALA A 121 -15.24 6.36 7.79
N ASP A 122 -15.34 5.86 6.56
CA ASP A 122 -15.29 6.70 5.37
C ASP A 122 -16.61 7.44 5.13
N ILE A 123 -17.75 6.86 5.54
CA ILE A 123 -19.06 7.50 5.44
C ILE A 123 -19.39 8.25 6.73
N TYR A 124 -19.59 7.54 7.84
CA TYR A 124 -20.25 8.13 9.01
C TYR A 124 -19.36 9.07 9.82
N ASP A 125 -18.12 8.69 10.16
CA ASP A 125 -17.17 9.61 10.80
C ASP A 125 -16.95 10.84 9.92
N THR A 126 -16.71 10.66 8.62
CA THR A 126 -16.58 11.76 7.65
C THR A 126 -17.81 12.69 7.63
N CYS A 127 -19.03 12.15 7.61
CA CYS A 127 -20.26 12.95 7.62
C CYS A 127 -20.44 13.73 8.92
N CYS A 128 -20.21 13.09 10.06
CA CYS A 128 -20.21 13.74 11.37
C CYS A 128 -19.14 14.83 11.46
N PHE A 129 -17.94 14.55 10.95
CA PHE A 129 -16.83 15.47 10.89
C PHE A 129 -17.17 16.73 10.07
N ILE A 130 -17.64 16.56 8.84
CA ILE A 130 -18.03 17.66 7.93
C ILE A 130 -19.15 18.50 8.54
N SER A 131 -20.12 17.84 9.19
CA SER A 131 -21.21 18.53 9.89
C SER A 131 -20.70 19.40 11.04
N SER A 132 -19.66 18.98 11.75
CA SER A 132 -19.07 19.74 12.87
C SER A 132 -18.32 21.01 12.45
N ILE A 133 -17.77 21.05 11.24
CA ILE A 133 -16.97 22.18 10.73
C ILE A 133 -17.78 23.26 10.01
N SER A 134 -19.09 23.33 10.25
CA SER A 134 -20.02 24.38 9.74
C SER A 134 -20.26 24.41 8.22
N PHE A 135 -19.99 23.33 7.47
CA PHE A 135 -20.30 23.23 6.03
C PHE A 135 -21.30 22.10 5.68
N PRO A 136 -22.57 22.18 6.14
CA PRO A 136 -23.58 21.13 6.00
C PRO A 136 -24.16 20.95 4.57
N HIS A 137 -23.46 21.41 3.52
CA HIS A 137 -23.78 21.12 2.10
C HIS A 137 -22.73 20.19 1.45
N LEU A 138 -21.95 19.48 2.29
CA LEU A 138 -21.30 18.18 2.04
C LEU A 138 -20.76 17.90 0.62
N ILE A 139 -19.45 18.05 0.46
CA ILE A 139 -18.60 17.56 -0.66
C ILE A 139 -19.17 17.81 -2.07
N TYR A 140 -18.75 18.90 -2.71
CA TYR A 140 -19.10 19.20 -4.11
C TYR A 140 -18.58 18.15 -5.12
N GLY A 141 -17.45 17.50 -4.81
CA GLY A 141 -16.87 16.44 -5.63
C GLY A 141 -15.62 15.85 -4.95
N ALA A 142 -15.17 14.70 -5.44
CA ALA A 142 -14.04 13.96 -4.87
C ALA A 142 -13.00 13.61 -5.94
N VAL A 143 -11.74 13.46 -5.51
CA VAL A 143 -10.67 12.88 -6.34
C VAL A 143 -10.26 11.56 -5.71
N ALA A 144 -10.45 10.48 -6.44
CA ALA A 144 -10.09 9.13 -6.06
C ALA A 144 -8.78 8.76 -6.77
N SER A 145 -7.65 9.14 -6.17
CA SER A 145 -6.31 8.81 -6.67
C SER A 145 -5.95 7.37 -6.31
N SER A 146 -5.61 6.57 -7.33
CA SER A 146 -5.25 5.14 -7.29
C SER A 146 -6.15 4.29 -6.38
N ALA A 147 -7.45 4.54 -6.39
CA ALA A 147 -8.40 3.95 -5.45
C ALA A 147 -8.92 2.57 -5.92
N PRO A 148 -8.57 1.45 -5.24
CA PRO A 148 -9.08 0.12 -5.60
C PRO A 148 -10.50 -0.08 -5.06
N VAL A 149 -11.48 0.48 -5.76
CA VAL A 149 -12.91 0.45 -5.36
C VAL A 149 -13.59 -0.91 -5.54
N GLN A 150 -13.01 -1.80 -6.35
CA GLN A 150 -13.45 -3.18 -6.52
C GLN A 150 -12.82 -4.06 -5.44
N ALA A 151 -13.58 -4.44 -4.41
CA ALA A 151 -13.15 -5.47 -3.47
C ALA A 151 -13.00 -6.81 -4.21
N GLN A 152 -11.94 -7.57 -3.91
CA GLN A 152 -11.63 -8.80 -4.63
C GLN A 152 -10.80 -9.74 -3.75
N LEU A 153 -11.23 -11.00 -3.64
CA LEU A 153 -10.59 -12.01 -2.78
C LEU A 153 -9.14 -12.30 -3.21
N ASP A 154 -8.95 -13.11 -4.26
CA ASP A 154 -7.64 -13.29 -4.91
C ASP A 154 -7.37 -12.13 -5.87
N PHE A 155 -6.32 -11.36 -5.59
CA PHE A 155 -5.85 -10.25 -6.43
C PHE A 155 -4.53 -10.59 -7.15
N SER A 156 -4.45 -11.80 -7.72
CA SER A 156 -3.35 -12.26 -8.59
C SER A 156 -3.01 -11.30 -9.75
N SER A 157 -3.99 -10.53 -10.26
CA SER A 157 -3.76 -9.51 -11.30
C SER A 157 -2.81 -8.38 -10.87
N TYR A 158 -2.64 -8.13 -9.57
CA TYR A 158 -1.58 -7.25 -9.05
C TYR A 158 -0.21 -7.67 -9.57
N ASN A 159 0.13 -8.95 -9.40
CA ASN A 159 1.43 -9.50 -9.78
C ASN A 159 1.57 -9.63 -11.31
N ARG A 160 0.46 -9.78 -12.04
CA ARG A 160 0.46 -9.61 -13.51
C ARG A 160 0.90 -8.20 -13.91
N VAL A 161 0.35 -7.14 -13.31
CA VAL A 161 0.75 -5.76 -13.62
C VAL A 161 2.18 -5.46 -13.21
N VAL A 162 2.67 -6.01 -12.09
CA VAL A 162 4.09 -5.95 -11.72
C VAL A 162 4.97 -6.55 -12.83
N GLY A 163 4.61 -7.73 -13.34
CA GLY A 163 5.28 -8.34 -14.50
C GLY A 163 5.22 -7.48 -15.77
N CYS A 164 4.06 -6.90 -16.09
CA CYS A 164 3.91 -5.99 -17.24
C CYS A 164 4.75 -4.72 -17.10
N SER A 165 4.83 -4.14 -15.90
CA SER A 165 5.60 -2.91 -15.64
C SER A 165 7.10 -3.15 -15.69
N LEU A 166 7.58 -4.28 -15.17
CA LEU A 166 8.97 -4.74 -15.35
C LEU A 166 9.33 -5.05 -16.82
N MET A 167 8.33 -5.28 -17.68
CA MET A 167 8.52 -5.42 -19.14
C MET A 167 8.52 -4.07 -19.88
N ASN A 168 7.94 -3.02 -19.29
CA ASN A 168 7.62 -1.78 -19.98
C ASN A 168 8.85 -0.88 -20.16
N GLU A 169 9.31 -0.78 -21.41
CA GLU A 169 10.50 0.01 -21.81
C GLU A 169 10.34 1.51 -21.51
N ALA A 170 9.11 2.04 -21.46
CA ALA A 170 8.85 3.46 -21.14
C ALA A 170 9.22 3.84 -19.70
N VAL A 171 9.40 2.86 -18.80
CA VAL A 171 9.85 3.03 -17.41
C VAL A 171 11.16 2.28 -17.13
N GLY A 172 11.92 1.95 -18.17
CA GLY A 172 13.22 1.25 -18.10
C GLY A 172 13.13 -0.27 -17.95
N GLY A 173 11.92 -0.83 -17.97
CA GLY A 173 11.68 -2.27 -18.04
C GLY A 173 12.16 -2.92 -19.34
N SER A 174 12.10 -4.24 -19.41
CA SER A 174 12.33 -4.99 -20.66
C SER A 174 11.87 -6.44 -20.56
N LYS A 175 11.64 -7.09 -21.71
CA LYS A 175 11.40 -8.55 -21.76
C LYS A 175 12.51 -9.36 -21.09
N LYS A 176 13.77 -8.91 -21.18
CA LYS A 176 14.90 -9.54 -20.49
C LYS A 176 14.77 -9.40 -18.97
N CYS A 177 14.39 -8.23 -18.46
CA CYS A 177 14.22 -8.01 -17.01
C CYS A 177 13.22 -9.01 -16.41
N VAL A 178 12.03 -9.15 -16.99
CA VAL A 178 11.01 -10.10 -16.50
C VAL A 178 11.48 -11.55 -16.61
N ALA A 179 12.23 -11.91 -17.66
CA ALA A 179 12.78 -13.26 -17.82
C ALA A 179 13.83 -13.59 -16.75
N GLU A 180 14.73 -12.64 -16.42
CA GLU A 180 15.72 -12.78 -15.34
C GLU A 180 15.03 -12.89 -13.97
N VAL A 181 13.97 -12.09 -13.73
CA VAL A 181 13.16 -12.16 -12.50
C VAL A 181 12.46 -13.52 -12.37
N LYS A 182 11.72 -13.97 -13.41
CA LYS A 182 11.10 -15.31 -13.40
C LYS A 182 12.12 -16.43 -13.18
N GLY A 183 13.29 -16.32 -13.82
CA GLY A 183 14.39 -17.29 -13.69
C GLY A 183 14.96 -17.37 -12.28
N VAL A 184 15.20 -16.22 -11.62
CA VAL A 184 15.76 -16.22 -10.27
C VAL A 184 14.78 -16.69 -9.21
N PHE A 185 13.50 -16.33 -9.29
CA PHE A 185 12.49 -16.83 -8.33
C PHE A 185 12.34 -18.35 -8.43
N ALA A 186 12.34 -18.91 -9.64
CA ALA A 186 12.35 -20.36 -9.84
C ALA A 186 13.62 -21.02 -9.27
N ALA A 187 14.79 -20.36 -9.35
CA ALA A 187 16.04 -20.87 -8.78
C ALA A 187 16.04 -20.85 -7.23
N VAL A 188 15.53 -19.78 -6.61
CA VAL A 188 15.39 -19.68 -5.14
C VAL A 188 14.38 -20.72 -4.63
N GLU A 189 13.22 -20.84 -5.29
CA GLU A 189 12.21 -21.86 -4.96
C GLU A 189 12.80 -23.28 -5.06
N ALA A 190 13.52 -23.60 -6.14
CA ALA A 190 14.19 -24.89 -6.30
C ALA A 190 15.20 -25.14 -5.16
N ALA A 191 16.06 -24.17 -4.84
CA ALA A 191 17.06 -24.31 -3.77
C ALA A 191 16.42 -24.55 -2.39
N LEU A 192 15.32 -23.86 -2.08
CA LEU A 192 14.53 -24.06 -0.86
C LEU A 192 13.82 -25.43 -0.82
N LEU A 193 13.54 -26.05 -1.96
CA LEU A 193 12.93 -27.38 -2.05
C LEU A 193 13.95 -28.53 -2.10
N THR A 194 15.20 -28.27 -2.51
CA THR A 194 16.26 -29.31 -2.62
C THR A 194 17.14 -29.46 -1.38
N GLY A 195 16.88 -28.73 -0.29
CA GLY A 195 17.63 -28.86 0.97
C GLY A 195 18.75 -27.82 1.16
N ASN A 196 18.73 -26.70 0.42
CA ASN A 196 19.74 -25.64 0.54
C ASN A 196 19.27 -24.47 1.44
N GLU A 197 18.29 -24.68 2.33
CA GLU A 197 17.68 -23.62 3.15
C GLU A 197 18.70 -22.83 3.98
N VAL A 198 19.76 -23.50 4.46
CA VAL A 198 20.83 -22.89 5.26
C VAL A 198 21.65 -21.88 4.44
N GLU A 199 21.94 -22.19 3.18
CA GLU A 199 22.69 -21.31 2.28
C GLU A 199 21.82 -20.14 1.83
N VAL A 200 20.61 -20.44 1.33
CA VAL A 200 19.62 -19.43 0.91
C VAL A 200 19.28 -18.47 2.06
N GLY A 201 19.04 -18.99 3.27
CA GLY A 201 18.76 -18.18 4.46
C GLY A 201 19.91 -17.26 4.84
N LYS A 202 21.16 -17.73 4.70
CA LYS A 202 22.37 -16.93 4.94
C LYS A 202 22.54 -15.84 3.88
N ASP A 203 22.38 -16.17 2.61
CA ASP A 203 22.57 -15.24 1.49
C ASP A 203 21.60 -14.06 1.56
N PHE A 204 20.33 -14.32 1.86
CA PHE A 204 19.31 -13.28 2.05
C PHE A 204 19.31 -12.63 3.44
N GLY A 205 20.25 -13.00 4.32
CA GLY A 205 20.42 -12.38 5.65
C GLY A 205 19.26 -12.64 6.60
N CYS A 206 18.66 -13.83 6.55
CA CYS A 206 17.53 -14.22 7.39
C CYS A 206 17.93 -14.31 8.87
N CYS A 207 17.02 -13.95 9.78
CA CYS A 207 17.22 -14.07 11.22
C CYS A 207 17.28 -15.53 11.68
N GLU A 208 16.47 -16.38 11.02
CA GLU A 208 16.35 -17.82 11.24
C GLU A 208 16.34 -18.51 9.87
N THR A 209 16.79 -19.77 9.82
CA THR A 209 16.79 -20.56 8.57
C THR A 209 15.36 -21.03 8.25
N PRO A 210 14.83 -20.77 7.03
CA PRO A 210 13.46 -21.09 6.66
C PRO A 210 13.28 -22.60 6.38
N PHE A 211 13.27 -23.41 7.42
CA PHE A 211 13.08 -24.87 7.30
C PHE A 211 11.60 -25.25 7.10
N LYS A 212 10.67 -24.53 7.73
CA LYS A 212 9.22 -24.82 7.61
C LYS A 212 8.70 -24.37 6.24
N PRO A 213 7.72 -25.06 5.62
CA PRO A 213 7.12 -24.64 4.36
C PRO A 213 6.59 -23.20 4.37
N GLU A 214 6.05 -22.78 5.51
CA GLU A 214 5.49 -21.44 5.72
C GLU A 214 6.61 -20.39 5.74
N ASP A 215 7.71 -20.63 6.46
CA ASP A 215 8.87 -19.73 6.51
C ASP A 215 9.55 -19.58 5.12
N LYS A 216 9.51 -20.63 4.29
CA LYS A 216 9.96 -20.58 2.88
C LYS A 216 9.08 -19.65 2.05
N MET A 217 7.77 -19.72 2.23
CA MET A 217 6.81 -18.82 1.59
C MET A 217 7.01 -17.37 2.06
N GLU A 218 7.23 -17.12 3.36
CA GLU A 218 7.51 -15.78 3.89
C GLU A 218 8.78 -15.18 3.27
N LEU A 219 9.86 -15.96 3.10
CA LEU A 219 11.06 -15.51 2.39
C LEU A 219 10.77 -15.17 0.93
N LEU A 220 10.09 -16.07 0.20
CA LEU A 220 9.78 -15.84 -1.22
C LEU A 220 8.87 -14.62 -1.41
N GLN A 221 7.92 -14.39 -0.50
CA GLN A 221 7.09 -13.17 -0.48
C GLN A 221 7.93 -11.93 -0.13
N SER A 222 8.83 -12.00 0.85
CA SER A 222 9.76 -10.92 1.20
C SER A 222 10.60 -10.46 0.02
N LEU A 223 11.07 -11.39 -0.81
CA LEU A 223 11.83 -11.11 -2.03
C LEU A 223 10.94 -10.54 -3.13
N ALA A 224 9.72 -11.06 -3.31
CA ALA A 224 8.76 -10.52 -4.27
C ALA A 224 8.38 -9.06 -3.95
N ASP A 225 8.24 -8.75 -2.66
CA ASP A 225 7.86 -7.41 -2.19
C ASP A 225 8.88 -6.31 -2.53
N ILE A 226 10.15 -6.65 -2.79
CA ILE A 226 11.15 -5.72 -3.35
C ILE A 226 10.71 -5.20 -4.73
N PHE A 227 10.25 -6.11 -5.59
CA PHE A 227 9.79 -5.81 -6.95
C PHE A 227 8.40 -5.17 -6.93
N MET A 228 7.48 -5.72 -6.13
CA MET A 228 6.11 -5.23 -5.99
C MET A 228 6.10 -3.78 -5.46
N GLY A 229 6.91 -3.47 -4.45
CA GLY A 229 7.05 -2.11 -3.93
C GLY A 229 7.76 -1.15 -4.89
N THR A 230 8.82 -1.60 -5.59
CA THR A 230 9.50 -0.80 -6.61
C THR A 230 8.56 -0.42 -7.75
N VAL A 231 7.69 -1.34 -8.20
CA VAL A 231 6.66 -1.02 -9.21
C VAL A 231 5.59 -0.09 -8.63
N GLN A 232 5.04 -0.40 -7.44
CA GLN A 232 3.94 0.40 -6.85
C GLN A 232 4.34 1.87 -6.64
N TYR A 233 5.58 2.17 -6.27
CA TYR A 233 6.02 3.54 -5.93
C TYR A 233 7.11 4.11 -6.84
N ASN A 234 7.37 3.50 -8.01
CA ASN A 234 8.49 3.83 -8.90
C ASN A 234 8.87 5.33 -8.93
N GLU A 235 10.14 5.63 -8.61
CA GLU A 235 10.74 6.97 -8.45
C GLU A 235 10.41 7.72 -7.14
N GLU A 236 9.67 7.12 -6.19
CA GLU A 236 9.19 7.81 -4.98
C GLU A 236 9.38 7.05 -3.65
N GLY A 237 10.31 7.51 -2.82
CA GLY A 237 10.48 7.03 -1.44
C GLY A 237 10.96 5.58 -1.28
N VAL A 238 11.16 4.88 -2.40
CA VAL A 238 11.73 3.54 -2.51
C VAL A 238 13.23 3.57 -2.83
N ALA A 239 13.90 2.44 -2.61
CA ALA A 239 15.35 2.32 -2.83
C ALA A 239 15.75 2.33 -4.32
N PHE A 240 14.82 1.95 -5.23
CA PHE A 240 15.06 1.82 -6.67
C PHE A 240 13.84 2.27 -7.47
N SER A 241 14.08 2.81 -8.66
CA SER A 241 13.13 2.81 -9.77
C SER A 241 13.10 1.46 -10.50
N ILE A 242 12.08 1.24 -11.33
CA ILE A 242 11.97 0.08 -12.24
C ILE A 242 13.20 0.01 -13.16
N ALA A 243 13.67 1.16 -13.67
CA ALA A 243 14.85 1.26 -14.51
C ALA A 243 16.11 0.73 -13.79
N GLU A 244 16.41 1.25 -12.59
CA GLU A 244 17.58 0.84 -11.80
C GLU A 244 17.51 -0.65 -11.41
N LEU A 245 16.34 -1.12 -10.96
CA LEU A 245 16.12 -2.53 -10.63
C LEU A 245 16.32 -3.43 -11.86
N CYS A 246 15.78 -3.05 -13.02
CA CYS A 246 15.95 -3.83 -14.24
C CYS A 246 17.38 -3.76 -14.79
N ASP A 247 18.09 -2.65 -14.64
CA ASP A 247 19.49 -2.51 -15.03
C ASP A 247 20.41 -3.39 -14.18
N ILE A 248 20.13 -3.50 -12.87
CA ILE A 248 20.72 -4.49 -11.98
C ILE A 248 20.41 -5.90 -12.50
N MET A 249 19.13 -6.31 -12.55
CA MET A 249 18.73 -7.69 -12.87
C MET A 249 19.17 -8.16 -14.26
N THR A 250 19.31 -7.26 -15.22
CA THR A 250 19.78 -7.58 -16.58
C THR A 250 21.29 -7.46 -16.79
N ASN A 251 22.03 -7.02 -15.77
CA ASN A 251 23.47 -6.74 -15.80
C ASN A 251 23.90 -5.85 -16.99
N LYS A 252 23.24 -4.70 -17.16
CA LYS A 252 23.59 -3.71 -18.20
C LYS A 252 24.83 -2.88 -17.89
N SER A 253 25.33 -2.92 -16.65
CA SER A 253 26.54 -2.21 -16.24
C SER A 253 27.77 -2.82 -16.91
N GLU A 254 28.21 -2.24 -18.03
CA GLU A 254 29.35 -2.72 -18.84
C GLU A 254 30.70 -2.77 -18.10
N GLN A 255 30.77 -2.28 -16.85
CA GLN A 255 32.00 -2.20 -16.07
C GLN A 255 32.52 -3.57 -15.58
N ASN A 256 31.64 -4.57 -15.42
CA ASN A 256 32.04 -5.91 -14.97
C ASN A 256 31.79 -6.98 -16.05
N LYS A 257 32.85 -7.36 -16.77
CA LYS A 257 32.85 -8.46 -17.76
C LYS A 257 32.71 -9.87 -17.16
N GLN A 258 32.54 -10.00 -15.85
CA GLN A 258 32.15 -11.27 -15.24
C GLN A 258 30.64 -11.45 -15.38
N LYS A 259 30.23 -12.58 -15.93
CA LYS A 259 28.83 -13.00 -16.05
C LYS A 259 28.34 -13.45 -14.67
N GLU A 260 28.05 -12.48 -13.81
CA GLU A 260 27.36 -12.69 -12.54
C GLU A 260 26.06 -13.48 -12.78
N GLU A 261 25.66 -14.32 -11.82
CA GLU A 261 24.42 -15.08 -11.92
C GLU A 261 23.20 -14.27 -11.47
N ALA A 262 22.00 -14.64 -11.94
CA ALA A 262 20.77 -13.92 -11.57
C ALA A 262 20.48 -13.99 -10.06
N TYR A 263 20.88 -15.10 -9.43
CA TYR A 263 20.81 -15.31 -7.98
C TYR A 263 21.67 -14.31 -7.21
N GLU A 264 22.96 -14.17 -7.56
CA GLU A 264 23.88 -13.21 -6.92
C GLU A 264 23.37 -11.76 -7.04
N ARG A 265 22.78 -11.41 -8.19
CA ARG A 265 22.13 -10.10 -8.38
C ARG A 265 20.96 -9.88 -7.43
N LEU A 266 20.09 -10.88 -7.25
CA LEU A 266 18.97 -10.79 -6.32
C LEU A 266 19.46 -10.70 -4.87
N VAL A 267 20.50 -11.46 -4.49
CA VAL A 267 21.14 -11.37 -3.18
C VAL A 267 21.67 -9.96 -2.91
N LYS A 268 22.31 -9.32 -3.89
CA LYS A 268 22.75 -7.91 -3.78
C LYS A 268 21.58 -6.93 -3.67
N LEU A 269 20.52 -7.12 -4.46
CA LEU A 269 19.33 -6.27 -4.44
C LEU A 269 18.61 -6.35 -3.07
N ALA A 270 18.48 -7.58 -2.55
CA ALA A 270 17.97 -7.85 -1.21
C ALA A 270 18.86 -7.19 -0.15
N ALA A 271 20.19 -7.43 -0.18
CA ALA A 271 21.12 -6.84 0.76
C ALA A 271 21.08 -5.29 0.79
N VAL A 272 20.97 -4.61 -0.36
CA VAL A 272 20.83 -3.13 -0.40
C VAL A 272 19.48 -2.68 0.13
N THR A 273 18.39 -3.40 -0.19
CA THR A 273 17.06 -3.11 0.37
C THR A 273 17.08 -3.26 1.89
N PHE A 274 17.69 -4.33 2.39
CA PHE A 274 17.74 -4.69 3.80
C PHE A 274 18.83 -3.92 4.58
N LEU A 275 19.81 -3.31 3.91
CA LEU A 275 20.73 -2.36 4.55
C LEU A 275 19.99 -1.14 5.12
N ASN A 276 18.88 -0.73 4.49
CA ASN A 276 17.99 0.30 5.05
C ASN A 276 17.26 -0.18 6.32
N LEU A 277 17.02 -1.49 6.47
CA LEU A 277 16.51 -2.09 7.70
C LEU A 277 17.58 -2.09 8.80
N ILE A 278 18.84 -2.37 8.45
CA ILE A 278 19.98 -2.30 9.38
C ILE A 278 20.18 -0.86 9.90
N LEU A 279 20.09 0.15 9.02
CA LEU A 279 20.06 1.57 9.41
C LEU A 279 18.85 1.91 10.32
N SER A 280 17.76 1.13 10.20
CA SER A 280 16.56 1.20 11.05
C SER A 280 16.65 0.31 12.31
N LYS A 281 17.83 -0.24 12.65
CA LYS A 281 18.12 -1.16 13.77
C LYS A 281 17.50 -2.56 13.68
N VAL A 282 17.14 -3.02 12.49
CA VAL A 282 16.68 -4.39 12.24
C VAL A 282 17.86 -5.17 11.63
N PRO A 283 18.47 -6.12 12.35
CA PRO A 283 19.77 -6.69 11.97
C PRO A 283 19.70 -7.76 10.87
N CYS A 284 18.52 -8.28 10.58
CA CYS A 284 18.29 -9.43 9.70
C CYS A 284 16.84 -9.42 9.17
N LEU A 285 16.58 -10.22 8.13
CA LEU A 285 15.24 -10.45 7.58
C LEU A 285 14.50 -11.50 8.42
N ASP A 286 13.42 -11.14 9.11
CA ASP A 286 12.65 -12.12 9.90
C ASP A 286 11.59 -12.79 9.02
N VAL A 287 11.82 -14.06 8.67
CA VAL A 287 10.94 -14.87 7.78
C VAL A 287 10.11 -15.89 8.56
N SER A 288 10.00 -15.75 9.88
CA SER A 288 9.25 -16.69 10.73
C SER A 288 7.75 -16.44 10.64
N HIS A 289 7.00 -17.36 10.03
CA HIS A 289 5.54 -17.27 9.95
C HIS A 289 4.89 -17.27 11.35
N GLU A 290 5.49 -17.99 12.30
CA GLU A 290 5.05 -18.04 13.69
C GLU A 290 5.12 -16.66 14.37
N LYS A 291 6.19 -15.89 14.11
CA LYS A 291 6.31 -14.50 14.62
C LYS A 291 5.37 -13.54 13.92
N LEU A 292 5.07 -13.74 12.63
CA LEU A 292 4.05 -12.97 11.92
C LEU A 292 2.67 -13.15 12.57
N VAL A 293 2.28 -14.39 12.91
CA VAL A 293 1.04 -14.67 13.66
C VAL A 293 1.05 -13.99 15.03
N LEU A 294 2.19 -13.99 15.74
CA LEU A 294 2.33 -13.28 17.02
C LEU A 294 2.24 -11.75 16.87
N GLU A 295 2.80 -11.17 15.81
CA GLU A 295 2.70 -9.72 15.54
C GLU A 295 1.26 -9.32 15.21
N LEU A 296 0.56 -10.09 14.38
CA LEU A 296 -0.85 -9.86 14.05
C LEU A 296 -1.81 -10.13 15.23
N ARG A 297 -1.45 -11.01 16.16
CA ARG A 297 -2.18 -11.19 17.43
C ARG A 297 -1.89 -10.11 18.46
N ASN A 298 -0.86 -9.27 18.28
CA ASN A 298 -0.51 -8.25 19.27
C ASN A 298 -1.45 -7.02 19.19
N THR A 299 -2.39 -6.95 20.13
CA THR A 299 -3.38 -5.87 20.27
C THR A 299 -2.82 -4.59 20.88
N THR A 300 -1.58 -4.62 21.37
CA THR A 300 -0.85 -3.45 21.89
C THR A 300 0.16 -2.87 20.88
N ALA A 301 0.29 -3.49 19.70
CA ALA A 301 1.21 -3.05 18.67
C ALA A 301 0.84 -1.65 18.15
N THR A 302 1.85 -0.80 17.95
CA THR A 302 1.69 0.51 17.29
C THR A 302 1.70 0.41 15.75
N SER A 303 1.83 -0.80 15.21
CA SER A 303 1.68 -1.08 13.79
C SER A 303 0.22 -0.96 13.38
N SER A 304 -0.04 -0.40 12.20
CA SER A 304 -1.36 -0.38 11.56
C SER A 304 -1.70 -1.68 10.83
N TYR A 305 -0.77 -2.63 10.79
CA TYR A 305 -0.88 -3.84 9.98
C TYR A 305 -2.02 -4.77 10.44
N ARG A 306 -2.25 -4.89 11.76
CA ARG A 306 -3.35 -5.70 12.32
C ARG A 306 -4.72 -5.19 11.88
N GLN A 307 -4.93 -3.88 11.98
CA GLN A 307 -6.16 -3.19 11.61
C GLN A 307 -6.43 -3.33 10.11
N TRP A 308 -5.39 -3.14 9.29
CA TRP A 308 -5.52 -3.33 7.85
C TRP A 308 -5.82 -4.79 7.49
N PHE A 309 -5.12 -5.74 8.10
CA PHE A 309 -5.35 -7.16 7.85
C PHE A 309 -6.77 -7.58 8.28
N TYR A 310 -7.31 -7.02 9.36
CA TYR A 310 -8.72 -7.20 9.72
C TYR A 310 -9.67 -6.77 8.60
N GLN A 311 -9.48 -5.57 8.03
CA GLN A 311 -10.30 -5.09 6.89
C GLN A 311 -10.15 -5.96 5.63
N THR A 312 -9.00 -6.63 5.42
CA THR A 312 -8.89 -7.64 4.34
C THR A 312 -9.77 -8.86 4.58
N CYS A 313 -9.95 -9.27 5.84
CA CYS A 313 -10.80 -10.40 6.24
C CYS A 313 -12.31 -10.04 6.31
N THR A 314 -12.66 -8.78 6.57
CA THR A 314 -14.05 -8.34 6.80
C THR A 314 -14.68 -7.53 5.68
N GLU A 315 -13.91 -6.96 4.74
CA GLU A 315 -14.47 -6.07 3.71
C GLU A 315 -13.85 -6.28 2.31
N PHE A 316 -12.52 -6.34 2.21
CA PHE A 316 -11.85 -6.04 0.94
C PHE A 316 -11.20 -7.23 0.22
N GLY A 317 -10.67 -8.21 0.94
CA GLY A 317 -9.72 -9.17 0.39
C GLY A 317 -8.38 -8.52 0.05
N PHE A 318 -8.06 -8.41 -1.24
CA PHE A 318 -6.77 -7.98 -1.79
C PHE A 318 -5.62 -8.96 -1.48
N TYR A 319 -5.90 -10.25 -1.52
CA TYR A 319 -4.90 -11.29 -1.43
C TYR A 319 -4.13 -11.41 -2.74
N GLN A 320 -3.10 -10.59 -2.90
CA GLN A 320 -2.10 -10.67 -3.96
C GLN A 320 -1.42 -12.05 -3.95
N THR A 321 -1.91 -13.01 -4.74
CA THR A 321 -1.32 -14.35 -4.89
C THR A 321 -0.42 -14.44 -6.13
N CYS A 322 0.23 -15.59 -6.33
CA CYS A 322 1.05 -15.88 -7.50
C CYS A 322 0.67 -17.22 -8.17
N GLU A 323 -0.57 -17.68 -7.99
CA GLU A 323 -1.01 -18.98 -8.52
C GLU A 323 -1.13 -18.96 -10.06
N ASP A 324 -1.40 -17.81 -10.67
CA ASP A 324 -1.49 -17.63 -12.13
C ASP A 324 -0.11 -17.58 -12.83
N THR A 325 0.00 -18.20 -14.01
CA THR A 325 1.24 -18.29 -14.81
C THR A 325 1.81 -16.95 -15.31
N SER A 326 0.99 -15.89 -15.32
CA SER A 326 1.40 -14.53 -15.66
C SER A 326 2.29 -13.91 -14.57
N CYS A 327 2.14 -14.33 -13.31
CA CYS A 327 2.95 -13.87 -12.19
C CYS A 327 4.48 -14.04 -12.46
N PRO A 328 5.32 -13.07 -12.06
CA PRO A 328 6.78 -13.15 -12.20
C PRO A 328 7.53 -13.82 -11.04
N PHE A 329 6.83 -14.26 -10.00
CA PHE A 329 7.42 -14.74 -8.74
C PHE A 329 7.15 -16.24 -8.49
N SER A 330 7.42 -16.71 -7.27
CA SER A 330 7.15 -18.09 -6.85
C SER A 330 5.65 -18.36 -6.68
N ARG A 331 5.21 -19.53 -7.14
CA ARG A 331 3.80 -19.98 -7.05
C ARG A 331 3.43 -20.54 -5.67
N MET A 332 4.34 -20.52 -4.69
CA MET A 332 4.07 -20.95 -3.31
C MET A 332 3.15 -19.98 -2.54
N SER A 333 2.98 -18.73 -2.99
CA SER A 333 2.02 -17.79 -2.42
C SER A 333 0.62 -18.06 -2.99
N THR A 334 -0.20 -18.78 -2.20
CA THR A 334 -1.58 -19.19 -2.54
C THR A 334 -2.62 -18.32 -1.85
N ILE A 335 -3.88 -18.41 -2.28
CA ILE A 335 -4.99 -17.76 -1.58
C ILE A 335 -5.20 -18.38 -0.19
N GLN A 336 -5.13 -19.71 -0.09
CA GLN A 336 -5.41 -20.46 1.13
C GLN A 336 -4.49 -20.04 2.29
N SER A 337 -3.17 -19.98 2.07
CA SER A 337 -2.21 -19.62 3.13
C SER A 337 -2.37 -18.16 3.60
N GLN A 338 -2.96 -17.30 2.77
CA GLN A 338 -3.29 -15.92 3.15
C GLN A 338 -4.61 -15.81 3.91
N THR A 339 -5.63 -16.58 3.52
CA THR A 339 -6.97 -16.54 4.13
C THR A 339 -7.04 -17.31 5.45
N GLU A 340 -6.23 -18.36 5.65
CA GLU A 340 -6.14 -19.11 6.91
C GLU A 340 -5.82 -18.20 8.12
N LEU A 341 -5.01 -17.15 7.92
CA LEU A 341 -4.68 -16.19 8.96
C LEU A 341 -5.90 -15.41 9.49
N CYS A 342 -6.96 -15.20 8.69
CA CYS A 342 -8.19 -14.56 9.15
C CYS A 342 -8.88 -15.39 10.25
N SER A 343 -8.90 -16.72 10.09
CA SER A 343 -9.45 -17.63 11.09
C SER A 343 -8.52 -17.76 12.29
N GLN A 344 -7.21 -17.78 12.08
CA GLN A 344 -6.24 -17.94 13.18
C GLN A 344 -6.08 -16.71 14.09
N ILE A 345 -6.36 -15.49 13.59
CA ILE A 345 -6.09 -14.23 14.33
C ILE A 345 -7.37 -13.52 14.78
N PHE A 346 -8.45 -13.63 14.00
CA PHE A 346 -9.69 -12.88 14.25
C PHE A 346 -10.93 -13.76 14.42
N ASP A 347 -10.76 -15.10 14.43
CA ASP A 347 -11.85 -16.07 14.47
C ASP A 347 -12.88 -15.90 13.31
N ILE A 348 -12.43 -15.37 12.17
CA ILE A 348 -13.24 -15.19 10.94
C ILE A 348 -13.07 -16.43 10.04
N PRO A 349 -14.10 -17.25 9.82
CA PRO A 349 -14.03 -18.40 8.92
C PRO A 349 -13.78 -17.98 7.46
N GLN A 350 -12.93 -18.73 6.75
CA GLN A 350 -12.52 -18.41 5.38
C GLN A 350 -13.71 -18.40 4.40
N GLU A 351 -14.69 -19.26 4.63
CA GLU A 351 -15.93 -19.37 3.87
C GLU A 351 -16.82 -18.11 3.94
N HIS A 352 -16.61 -17.21 4.90
CA HIS A 352 -17.35 -15.95 5.02
C HIS A 352 -16.73 -14.81 4.19
N LEU A 353 -15.44 -14.85 3.89
CA LEU A 353 -14.74 -13.79 3.14
C LEU A 353 -15.41 -13.47 1.78
N PRO A 354 -15.84 -14.45 0.95
CA PRO A 354 -16.57 -14.15 -0.28
C PRO A 354 -17.86 -13.36 -0.07
N VAL A 355 -18.61 -13.64 1.00
CA VAL A 355 -19.87 -12.96 1.33
C VAL A 355 -19.62 -11.53 1.81
N HIS A 356 -18.57 -11.32 2.61
CA HIS A 356 -18.12 -10.00 3.03
C HIS A 356 -17.73 -9.13 1.82
N ILE A 357 -16.95 -9.69 0.89
CA ILE A 357 -16.46 -8.98 -0.31
C ILE A 357 -17.60 -8.70 -1.29
N ASP A 358 -18.54 -9.62 -1.46
CA ASP A 358 -19.75 -9.42 -2.26
C ASP A 358 -20.61 -8.29 -1.67
N PHE A 359 -20.82 -8.27 -0.36
CA PHE A 359 -21.53 -7.18 0.33
C PHE A 359 -20.85 -5.81 0.11
N THR A 360 -19.53 -5.71 0.28
CA THR A 360 -18.76 -4.47 0.00
C THR A 360 -18.99 -4.00 -1.45
N ASN A 361 -18.88 -4.91 -2.42
CA ASN A 361 -19.07 -4.56 -3.83
C ASN A 361 -20.51 -4.18 -4.18
N GLN A 362 -21.51 -4.85 -3.61
CA GLN A 362 -22.92 -4.51 -3.81
C GLN A 362 -23.27 -3.15 -3.18
N TYR A 363 -22.68 -2.84 -2.03
CA TYR A 363 -22.92 -1.59 -1.31
C TYR A 363 -22.30 -0.37 -2.02
N TYR A 364 -21.06 -0.49 -2.50
CA TYR A 364 -20.33 0.62 -3.15
C TYR A 364 -20.42 0.65 -4.69
N GLY A 365 -20.79 -0.46 -5.33
CA GLY A 365 -20.86 -0.63 -6.78
C GLY A 365 -19.54 -1.05 -7.46
N GLY A 366 -18.52 -1.43 -6.69
CA GLY A 366 -17.23 -1.93 -7.18
C GLY A 366 -16.55 -0.97 -8.18
N ASN A 367 -15.99 -1.51 -9.27
CA ASN A 367 -15.42 -0.71 -10.37
C ASN A 367 -16.46 -0.07 -11.32
N ARG A 368 -17.77 -0.25 -11.08
CA ARG A 368 -18.85 0.40 -11.84
C ARG A 368 -19.77 1.24 -10.92
N PRO A 369 -19.22 2.11 -10.05
CA PRO A 369 -19.99 2.75 -9.01
C PRO A 369 -20.87 3.87 -9.57
N GLN A 370 -22.07 4.03 -9.00
CA GLN A 370 -23.05 5.05 -9.39
C GLN A 370 -22.72 6.42 -8.79
N THR A 371 -21.47 6.86 -8.90
CA THR A 371 -20.98 8.13 -8.34
C THR A 371 -21.18 9.30 -9.30
N GLN A 372 -21.45 10.47 -8.73
CA GLN A 372 -21.48 11.75 -9.44
C GLN A 372 -20.34 12.63 -8.92
N ARG A 373 -19.72 13.41 -9.82
CA ARG A 373 -18.65 14.38 -9.46
C ARG A 373 -17.44 13.75 -8.76
N VAL A 374 -17.11 12.51 -9.10
CA VAL A 374 -15.89 11.83 -8.67
C VAL A 374 -14.96 11.69 -9.86
N LEU A 375 -13.74 12.20 -9.73
CA LEU A 375 -12.64 12.06 -10.69
C LEU A 375 -11.73 10.93 -10.21
N TYR A 376 -11.61 9.86 -11.00
CA TYR A 376 -10.71 8.75 -10.71
C TYR A 376 -9.37 9.00 -11.41
N VAL A 377 -8.27 8.97 -10.68
CA VAL A 377 -6.93 9.25 -11.23
C VAL A 377 -6.06 8.05 -10.97
N ASN A 378 -5.50 7.43 -12.01
CA ASN A 378 -4.73 6.20 -11.87
C ASN A 378 -3.41 6.27 -12.63
N GLY A 379 -2.37 5.66 -12.09
CA GLY A 379 -1.15 5.35 -12.85
C GLY A 379 -1.35 4.12 -13.74
N ASN A 380 -0.76 4.09 -14.94
CA ASN A 380 -0.86 2.91 -15.81
C ASN A 380 0.15 1.78 -15.49
N ILE A 381 1.18 2.06 -14.67
CA ILE A 381 2.09 1.04 -14.11
C ILE A 381 1.78 0.71 -12.64
N ASP A 382 0.77 1.36 -12.05
CA ASP A 382 0.30 1.07 -10.69
C ASP A 382 -0.50 -0.25 -10.70
N PRO A 383 -0.08 -1.30 -9.96
CA PRO A 383 -0.82 -2.55 -9.90
C PRO A 383 -2.26 -2.42 -9.38
N TRP A 384 -2.56 -1.42 -8.55
CA TRP A 384 -3.92 -1.19 -8.02
C TRP A 384 -4.91 -0.67 -9.06
N THR A 385 -4.43 -0.23 -10.24
CA THR A 385 -5.27 0.28 -11.34
C THR A 385 -6.32 -0.74 -11.82
N GLU A 386 -6.03 -2.04 -11.69
CA GLU A 386 -6.92 -3.15 -12.07
C GLU A 386 -8.22 -3.21 -11.24
N LEU A 387 -8.21 -2.68 -10.01
CA LEU A 387 -9.36 -2.64 -9.11
C LEU A 387 -10.04 -1.26 -9.06
N SER A 388 -9.57 -0.31 -9.86
CA SER A 388 -10.07 1.06 -9.90
C SER A 388 -11.16 1.25 -10.96
N VAL A 389 -11.83 2.41 -10.95
CA VAL A 389 -12.64 2.84 -12.09
C VAL A 389 -11.68 3.33 -13.17
N VAL A 390 -11.53 2.54 -14.23
CA VAL A 390 -10.69 2.87 -15.38
C VAL A 390 -11.43 2.67 -16.71
N TRP A 391 -12.17 1.56 -16.84
CA TRP A 391 -12.63 1.05 -18.13
C TRP A 391 -14.16 1.16 -18.31
N ASN A 392 -14.58 1.76 -19.42
CA ASN A 392 -15.90 1.56 -20.00
C ASN A 392 -15.79 0.45 -21.05
N ASP A 393 -16.24 -0.75 -20.68
CA ASP A 393 -15.98 -2.04 -21.32
C ASP A 393 -14.49 -2.29 -21.62
N THR A 394 -13.97 -1.90 -22.79
CA THR A 394 -12.56 -2.12 -23.19
C THR A 394 -11.78 -0.82 -23.44
N MET A 395 -12.40 0.35 -23.25
CA MET A 395 -11.78 1.66 -23.45
C MET A 395 -11.73 2.45 -22.13
N VAL A 396 -10.80 3.39 -22.00
CA VAL A 396 -10.75 4.27 -20.81
C VAL A 396 -11.99 5.16 -20.75
N ASP A 397 -12.63 5.25 -19.58
CA ASP A 397 -13.74 6.17 -19.32
C ASP A 397 -13.23 7.62 -19.14
N ASN A 398 -12.84 8.25 -20.25
CA ASN A 398 -12.24 9.59 -20.24
C ASN A 398 -13.15 10.71 -19.68
N ASP A 399 -14.44 10.45 -19.47
CA ASP A 399 -15.37 11.41 -18.85
C ASP A 399 -15.22 11.46 -17.32
N ARG A 400 -14.69 10.37 -16.72
CA ARG A 400 -14.55 10.22 -15.24
C ARG A 400 -13.13 9.85 -14.79
N VAL A 401 -12.25 9.44 -15.72
CA VAL A 401 -10.95 8.84 -15.44
C VAL A 401 -9.81 9.65 -16.07
N ILE A 402 -8.73 9.85 -15.31
CA ILE A 402 -7.43 10.24 -15.82
C ILE A 402 -6.47 9.05 -15.62
N LEU A 403 -6.12 8.37 -16.71
CA LEU A 403 -5.04 7.38 -16.71
C LEU A 403 -3.73 8.07 -17.10
N ILE A 404 -2.77 8.08 -16.18
CA ILE A 404 -1.49 8.78 -16.34
C ILE A 404 -0.41 7.79 -16.78
N ASP A 405 0.22 8.07 -17.92
CA ASP A 405 1.24 7.21 -18.53
C ASP A 405 2.62 7.35 -17.85
N GLY A 406 3.26 6.22 -17.58
CA GLY A 406 4.58 6.11 -16.96
C GLY A 406 4.63 6.43 -15.47
N THR A 407 3.48 6.46 -14.79
CA THR A 407 3.37 6.83 -13.36
C THR A 407 2.78 5.70 -12.53
N ALA A 408 3.28 5.58 -11.30
CA ALA A 408 2.88 4.60 -10.31
C ALA A 408 1.79 5.14 -9.34
N HIS A 409 1.66 4.51 -8.18
CA HIS A 409 0.57 4.73 -7.22
C HIS A 409 0.54 6.14 -6.63
N CYS A 410 -0.60 6.82 -6.73
CA CYS A 410 -0.85 8.16 -6.18
C CYS A 410 0.12 9.28 -6.61
N MET A 411 0.87 9.12 -7.72
CA MET A 411 1.88 10.08 -8.17
C MET A 411 1.33 11.50 -8.37
N ASP A 412 0.06 11.64 -8.74
CA ASP A 412 -0.63 12.92 -8.92
C ASP A 412 -0.72 13.74 -7.62
N MET A 413 -0.79 13.07 -6.46
CA MET A 413 -0.95 13.69 -5.14
C MET A 413 0.33 14.35 -4.60
N ASN A 414 1.48 14.01 -5.18
CA ASN A 414 2.78 14.53 -4.75
C ASN A 414 3.07 15.96 -5.23
N SER A 415 4.11 16.57 -4.64
CA SER A 415 4.60 17.89 -5.02
C SER A 415 5.12 17.89 -6.46
N ASP A 416 4.85 18.96 -7.20
CA ASP A 416 5.45 19.18 -8.52
C ASP A 416 6.98 19.22 -8.45
N LYS A 417 7.63 18.40 -9.28
CA LYS A 417 9.08 18.37 -9.53
C LYS A 417 9.34 18.85 -10.96
N SER A 418 10.50 19.43 -11.23
CA SER A 418 10.88 19.88 -12.59
C SER A 418 11.13 18.72 -13.58
N MET A 419 11.28 17.50 -13.07
CA MET A 419 11.52 16.28 -13.85
C MET A 419 10.26 15.39 -13.95
N ASP A 420 9.10 15.86 -13.49
CA ASP A 420 7.86 15.10 -13.59
C ASP A 420 7.47 14.88 -15.06
N LYS A 421 6.91 13.69 -15.35
CA LYS A 421 6.54 13.30 -16.71
C LYS A 421 5.46 14.25 -17.28
N PRO A 422 5.46 14.59 -18.59
CA PRO A 422 4.50 15.54 -19.16
C PRO A 422 3.02 15.17 -18.90
N ALA A 423 2.68 13.88 -18.93
CA ALA A 423 1.36 13.37 -18.59
C ALA A 423 0.94 13.70 -17.15
N LEU A 424 1.86 13.59 -16.19
CA LEU A 424 1.63 13.92 -14.77
C LEU A 424 1.38 15.42 -14.58
N HIS A 425 2.16 16.27 -15.25
CA HIS A 425 1.91 17.72 -15.29
C HIS A 425 0.58 18.09 -15.96
N GLN A 426 0.10 17.30 -16.93
CA GLN A 426 -1.20 17.50 -17.57
C GLN A 426 -2.34 17.10 -16.62
N ALA A 427 -2.24 15.94 -15.98
CA ALA A 427 -3.23 15.45 -15.01
C ALA A 427 -3.46 16.45 -13.86
N ARG A 428 -2.39 16.95 -13.22
CA ARG A 428 -2.52 17.92 -12.11
C ARG A 428 -3.14 19.27 -12.50
N LYS A 429 -3.12 19.62 -13.79
CA LYS A 429 -3.74 20.86 -14.33
C LYS A 429 -5.26 20.74 -14.52
N VAL A 430 -5.83 19.54 -14.51
CA VAL A 430 -7.28 19.36 -14.62
C VAL A 430 -7.99 20.09 -13.48
N LYS A 431 -9.10 20.75 -13.84
CA LYS A 431 -10.00 21.43 -12.92
C LYS A 431 -11.08 20.43 -12.49
N ILE A 432 -11.36 20.43 -11.19
CA ILE A 432 -12.43 19.68 -10.52
C ILE A 432 -13.50 20.70 -10.14
#